data_AF-A0A818WTI8-F1
#
_entry.id   AF-A0A818WTI8-F1
#
_cell.length_a   1.000
_cell.length_b   1.000
_cell.length_c   1.000
_cell.angle_alpha   90.00
_cell.angle_beta   90.00
_cell.angle_gamma   90.00
#
_symmetry.space_group_name_H-M   'P 1'
#
loop_
_entity.id
_entity.type
_entity.pdbx_description
1 polymer ?
#
loop_
_entity_poly.entity_id
_entity_poly.type
_entity_poly.pdbx_seq_one_letter_code
_entity_poly.pdbx_strand_id
1 'polypeptide(L)'
;MQRSRALSHFRNFTRNHLAKLRTPFYQYLDDLGNSRFVLSPPGNGLDCHRTWEALLMGAIPIVLSSTLNSLFSGTPTIIVSTWEQVTVASLRAINNSLLTTHIPAALLAQYWHAQFLSVRQSLQSSSVIDR
;
A
#
# COMPACT_ATOMS: atom_id res chain seq x y z
N MET A 1 2.09 9.57 -15.08
CA MET A 1 3.03 8.62 -15.72
C MET A 1 2.83 7.18 -15.23
N GLN A 2 2.84 6.89 -13.92
CA GLN A 2 2.68 5.52 -13.41
C GLN A 2 1.25 4.96 -13.49
N ARG A 3 0.21 5.76 -13.20
CA ARG A 3 -1.19 5.36 -13.39
C ARG A 3 -1.46 4.86 -14.81
N SER A 4 -1.03 5.61 -15.83
CA SER A 4 -1.22 5.24 -17.23
C SER A 4 -0.45 3.96 -17.59
N ARG A 5 0.75 3.76 -17.06
CA ARG A 5 1.53 2.53 -17.25
C ARG A 5 0.83 1.32 -16.63
N ALA A 6 0.37 1.43 -15.39
CA ALA A 6 -0.41 0.39 -14.74
C ALA A 6 -1.67 0.08 -15.55
N LEU A 7 -2.46 1.10 -15.94
CA LEU A 7 -3.66 0.89 -16.76
C LEU A 7 -3.35 0.21 -18.10
N SER A 8 -2.25 0.57 -18.76
CA SER A 8 -1.83 -0.08 -20.01
C SER A 8 -1.45 -1.54 -19.79
N HIS A 9 -0.71 -1.84 -18.72
CA HIS A 9 -0.25 -3.19 -18.41
C HIS A 9 -1.41 -4.11 -18.00
N PHE A 10 -2.31 -3.61 -17.14
CA PHE A 10 -3.38 -4.41 -16.57
C PHE A 10 -4.68 -4.38 -17.36
N ARG A 11 -4.76 -3.68 -18.51
CA ARG A 11 -5.99 -3.58 -19.31
C ARG A 11 -6.58 -4.95 -19.66
N ASN A 12 -5.73 -5.91 -20.00
CA ASN A 12 -6.12 -7.27 -20.42
C ASN A 12 -5.86 -8.31 -19.34
N PHE A 13 -5.66 -7.89 -18.08
CA PHE A 13 -5.39 -8.81 -16.99
C PHE A 13 -6.66 -9.58 -16.63
N THR A 14 -6.57 -10.91 -16.60
CA THR A 14 -7.72 -11.78 -16.33
C THR A 14 -8.29 -11.52 -14.94
N ARG A 15 -9.63 -11.38 -14.84
CA ARG A 15 -10.36 -11.08 -13.59
C ARG A 15 -9.91 -9.78 -12.90
N ASN A 16 -9.73 -8.72 -13.68
CA ASN A 16 -9.55 -7.38 -13.15
C ASN A 16 -10.90 -6.64 -12.99
N HIS A 17 -10.94 -5.66 -12.09
CA HIS A 17 -11.99 -4.65 -12.05
C HIS A 17 -11.34 -3.28 -12.28
N LEU A 18 -11.76 -2.59 -13.35
CA LEU A 18 -11.25 -1.27 -13.70
C LEU A 18 -12.43 -0.30 -13.77
N ALA A 19 -12.51 0.60 -12.79
CA ALA A 19 -13.48 1.68 -12.79
C ALA A 19 -13.26 2.59 -14.02
N LYS A 20 -14.25 2.61 -14.93
CA LYS A 20 -14.21 3.40 -16.17
C LYS A 20 -14.64 4.85 -15.98
N LEU A 21 -15.48 5.10 -14.98
CA LEU A 21 -16.07 6.41 -14.67
C LEU A 21 -15.74 6.79 -13.23
N ARG A 22 -16.11 8.01 -12.84
CA ARG A 22 -16.05 8.43 -11.44
C ARG A 22 -17.03 7.58 -10.63
N THR A 23 -16.49 6.71 -9.79
CA THR A 23 -17.26 5.88 -8.86
C THR A 23 -17.63 6.68 -7.61
N PRO A 24 -18.89 6.60 -7.12
CA PRO A 24 -19.25 7.13 -5.81
C PRO A 24 -18.38 6.51 -4.70
N PHE A 25 -18.13 7.26 -3.63
CA PHE A 25 -17.18 6.83 -2.60
C PHE A 25 -17.54 5.47 -1.95
N TYR A 26 -18.81 5.23 -1.65
CA TYR A 26 -19.25 3.94 -1.09
C TYR A 26 -18.96 2.77 -2.03
N GLN A 27 -19.27 2.92 -3.32
CA GLN A 27 -19.01 1.86 -4.30
C GLN A 27 -17.51 1.66 -4.52
N TYR A 28 -16.71 2.72 -4.42
CA TYR A 28 -15.25 2.59 -4.41
C TYR A 28 -14.75 1.77 -3.22
N LEU A 29 -15.25 2.02 -2.01
CA LEU A 29 -14.88 1.23 -0.84
C LEU A 29 -15.35 -0.22 -0.96
N ASP A 30 -16.56 -0.44 -1.49
CA ASP A 30 -17.09 -1.79 -1.76
C ASP A 30 -16.23 -2.54 -2.79
N ASP A 31 -15.79 -1.87 -3.86
CA ASP A 31 -14.84 -2.42 -4.83
C ASP A 31 -13.51 -2.82 -4.17
N LEU A 32 -12.99 -2.00 -3.24
CA LEU A 32 -11.77 -2.33 -2.49
C LEU A 32 -12.00 -3.54 -1.58
N GLY A 33 -13.09 -3.57 -0.80
CA GLY A 33 -13.39 -4.64 0.15
C GLY A 33 -13.67 -6.00 -0.50
N ASN A 34 -14.19 -5.98 -1.74
CA ASN A 34 -14.39 -7.19 -2.54
C ASN A 34 -13.16 -7.60 -3.36
N SER A 35 -12.07 -6.83 -3.29
CA SER A 35 -10.84 -7.10 -4.04
C SER A 35 -9.77 -7.73 -3.15
N ARG A 36 -9.19 -8.84 -3.61
CA ARG A 36 -8.04 -9.43 -2.92
C ARG A 36 -6.76 -8.61 -3.07
N PHE A 37 -6.55 -8.05 -4.25
CA PHE A 37 -5.37 -7.25 -4.59
C PHE A 37 -5.78 -5.92 -5.20
N VAL A 38 -5.14 -4.83 -4.78
CA VAL A 38 -5.44 -3.48 -5.28
C VAL A 38 -4.17 -2.84 -5.82
N LEU A 39 -4.18 -2.49 -7.10
CA LEU A 39 -3.08 -1.71 -7.68
C LEU A 39 -3.11 -0.29 -7.11
N SER A 40 -2.02 0.12 -6.47
CA SER A 40 -1.84 1.46 -5.91
C SER A 40 -0.62 2.15 -6.51
N PRO A 41 -0.68 2.52 -7.81
CA PRO A 41 0.39 3.29 -8.43
C PRO A 41 0.55 4.67 -7.76
N PRO A 42 1.78 5.21 -7.67
CA PRO A 42 2.00 6.58 -7.20
C PRO A 42 1.13 7.60 -7.96
N GLY A 43 0.59 8.56 -7.21
CA GLY A 43 -0.25 9.65 -7.70
C GLY A 43 0.58 10.89 -8.06
N ASN A 44 0.19 12.04 -7.50
CA ASN A 44 0.96 13.28 -7.58
C ASN A 44 2.21 13.26 -6.65
N GLY A 45 2.28 12.28 -5.75
CA GLY A 45 3.44 12.00 -4.90
C GLY A 45 3.76 10.51 -4.88
N LEU A 46 4.74 10.13 -4.06
CA LEU A 46 5.15 8.74 -3.88
C LEU A 46 4.05 7.90 -3.21
N ASP A 47 3.27 8.50 -2.30
CA ASP A 47 2.17 7.82 -1.62
C ASP A 47 0.80 8.05 -2.32
N CYS A 48 -0.16 7.17 -2.03
CA CYS A 48 -1.53 7.24 -2.52
C CYS A 48 -2.51 6.84 -1.40
N HIS A 49 -3.59 7.61 -1.22
CA HIS A 49 -4.65 7.28 -0.26
C HIS A 49 -5.20 5.85 -0.48
N ARG A 50 -5.26 5.41 -1.74
CA ARG A 50 -5.71 4.06 -2.15
C ARG A 50 -4.93 2.95 -1.47
N THR A 51 -3.65 3.15 -1.17
CA THR A 51 -2.82 2.15 -0.47
C THR A 51 -3.41 1.88 0.92
N TRP A 52 -3.66 2.95 1.67
CA TRP A 52 -4.16 2.88 3.04
C TRP A 52 -5.63 2.48 3.10
N GLU A 53 -6.45 2.98 2.17
CA GLU A 53 -7.86 2.58 2.03
C GLU A 53 -7.98 1.09 1.70
N ALA A 54 -7.12 0.55 0.82
CA ALA A 54 -7.11 -0.89 0.51
C ALA A 54 -6.77 -1.72 1.76
N LEU A 55 -5.75 -1.32 2.52
CA LEU A 55 -5.39 -1.98 3.77
C LEU A 55 -6.53 -1.95 4.79
N LEU A 56 -7.19 -0.81 4.96
CA LEU A 56 -8.35 -0.66 5.86
C LEU A 56 -9.54 -1.53 5.43
N MET A 57 -9.74 -1.71 4.13
CA MET A 57 -10.78 -2.57 3.56
C MET A 57 -10.38 -4.06 3.51
N GLY A 58 -9.20 -4.43 4.03
CA GLY A 58 -8.72 -5.82 4.08
C GLY A 58 -8.11 -6.35 2.78
N ALA A 59 -7.92 -5.50 1.78
CA ALA A 59 -7.26 -5.83 0.53
C ALA A 59 -5.73 -5.70 0.65
N ILE A 60 -5.02 -6.39 -0.24
CA ILE A 60 -3.54 -6.34 -0.32
C ILE A 60 -3.14 -5.32 -1.40
N PRO A 61 -2.67 -4.10 -1.04
CA PRO A 61 -2.18 -3.17 -2.04
C PRO A 61 -0.89 -3.67 -2.70
N ILE A 62 -0.77 -3.37 -3.99
CA ILE A 62 0.44 -3.57 -4.79
C ILE A 62 0.99 -2.19 -5.15
N VAL A 63 2.17 -1.88 -4.63
CA VAL A 63 2.85 -0.59 -4.78
C VAL A 63 4.16 -0.74 -5.53
N LEU A 64 4.62 0.34 -6.15
CA LEU A 64 6.00 0.41 -6.66
C LEU A 64 6.98 0.72 -5.52
N SER A 65 8.13 0.06 -5.56
CA SER A 65 9.24 0.30 -4.64
C SER A 65 9.67 1.77 -4.67
N SER A 66 9.83 2.36 -3.48
CA SER A 66 10.28 3.74 -3.31
C SER A 66 10.95 3.92 -1.95
N THR A 67 11.33 5.16 -1.61
CA THR A 67 11.81 5.52 -0.27
C THR A 67 10.77 5.29 0.83
N LEU A 68 9.51 5.04 0.47
CA LEU A 68 8.42 4.77 1.41
C LEU A 68 8.28 3.29 1.80
N ASN A 69 9.12 2.39 1.30
CA ASN A 69 8.99 0.94 1.55
C ASN A 69 8.89 0.59 3.05
N SER A 70 9.62 1.30 3.91
CA SER A 70 9.62 1.08 5.35
C SER A 70 8.25 1.36 6.00
N LEU A 71 7.43 2.24 5.41
CA LEU A 71 6.09 2.55 5.92
C LEU A 71 5.14 1.35 5.87
N PHE A 72 5.41 0.42 4.96
CA PHE A 72 4.59 -0.78 4.76
C PHE A 72 5.08 -1.98 5.58
N SER A 73 6.12 -1.81 6.40
CA SER A 73 6.63 -2.87 7.26
C SER A 73 5.54 -3.36 8.22
N GLY A 74 5.33 -4.68 8.28
CA GLY A 74 4.28 -5.29 9.09
C GLY A 74 2.86 -5.10 8.55
N THR A 75 2.68 -4.59 7.34
CA THR A 75 1.39 -4.55 6.63
C THR A 75 1.33 -5.61 5.54
N PRO A 76 0.13 -6.08 5.15
CA PRO A 76 -0.04 -6.93 3.98
C PRO A 76 0.07 -6.11 2.69
N THR A 77 1.29 -5.70 2.33
CA THR A 77 1.57 -4.90 1.13
C THR A 77 2.57 -5.64 0.23
N ILE A 78 2.30 -5.67 -1.06
CA ILE A 78 3.21 -6.21 -2.07
C ILE A 78 3.98 -5.04 -2.68
N ILE A 79 5.30 -5.06 -2.53
CA ILE A 79 6.19 -4.06 -3.11
C ILE A 79 6.86 -4.69 -4.33
N VAL A 80 6.64 -4.09 -5.51
CA VAL A 80 7.28 -4.52 -6.77
C VAL A 80 8.20 -3.43 -7.31
N SER A 81 9.28 -3.79 -7.99
CA SER A 81 10.13 -2.79 -8.65
C SER A 81 9.52 -2.31 -9.97
N THR A 82 8.74 -3.17 -10.64
CA THR A 82 8.06 -2.86 -11.89
C THR A 82 6.71 -3.58 -11.97
N TRP A 83 5.79 -3.09 -12.82
CA TRP A 83 4.45 -3.68 -12.95
C TRP A 83 4.49 -5.08 -13.58
N GLU A 84 5.51 -5.38 -14.38
CA GLU A 84 5.70 -6.66 -15.08
C GLU A 84 5.93 -7.83 -14.11
N GLN A 85 6.33 -7.57 -12.87
CA GLN A 85 6.44 -8.59 -11.82
C GLN A 85 5.07 -9.09 -11.35
N VAL A 86 4.01 -8.34 -11.62
CA VAL A 86 2.65 -8.67 -11.22
C VAL A 86 2.00 -9.50 -12.32
N THR A 87 1.99 -10.81 -12.13
CA THR A 87 1.40 -11.78 -13.04
C THR A 87 0.36 -12.60 -12.30
N VAL A 88 -0.53 -13.28 -13.03
CA VAL A 88 -1.48 -14.21 -12.41
C VAL A 88 -0.74 -15.28 -11.60
N ALA A 89 0.41 -15.75 -12.08
CA ALA A 89 1.22 -16.73 -11.39
C ALA A 89 1.82 -16.17 -10.08
N SER A 90 2.41 -14.97 -10.13
CA SER A 90 2.99 -14.35 -8.92
C SER A 90 1.91 -14.04 -7.88
N LEU A 91 0.74 -13.54 -8.29
CA LEU A 91 -0.38 -13.29 -7.37
C LEU A 91 -0.98 -14.57 -6.77
N ARG A 92 -1.02 -15.68 -7.53
CA ARG A 92 -1.49 -16.98 -7.01
C ARG A 92 -0.53 -17.61 -6.01
N ALA A 93 0.77 -17.36 -6.18
CA ALA A 93 1.79 -17.85 -5.25
C ALA A 93 1.73 -17.16 -3.88
N ILE A 94 1.02 -16.02 -3.78
CA ILE A 94 0.85 -15.31 -2.52
C ILE A 94 -0.10 -16.09 -1.63
N ASN A 95 0.46 -16.67 -0.58
CA ASN A 95 -0.29 -17.43 0.41
C ASN A 95 -1.17 -16.50 1.25
N ASN A 96 -2.26 -17.04 1.79
CA ASN A 96 -3.20 -16.33 2.66
C ASN A 96 -2.57 -15.91 4.01
N SER A 97 -1.32 -16.29 4.28
CA SER A 97 -0.59 -15.86 5.49
C SER A 97 -0.37 -14.36 5.59
N LEU A 98 -0.53 -13.61 4.49
CA LEU A 98 -0.55 -12.14 4.55
C LEU A 98 -1.87 -11.60 5.12
N LEU A 99 -2.97 -12.36 5.06
CA LEU A 99 -4.25 -11.95 5.61
C LEU A 99 -4.21 -12.16 7.13
N THR A 100 -3.79 -11.11 7.83
CA THR A 100 -3.72 -11.06 9.28
C THR A 100 -5.11 -10.83 9.88
N THR A 101 -5.44 -11.53 10.96
CA THR A 101 -6.63 -11.26 11.79
C THR A 101 -6.50 -9.98 12.62
N HIS A 102 -5.28 -9.45 12.72
CA HIS A 102 -4.95 -8.25 13.47
C HIS A 102 -4.76 -7.06 12.53
N ILE A 103 -5.23 -5.89 12.98
CA ILE A 103 -5.03 -4.62 12.30
C ILE A 103 -3.54 -4.27 12.34
N PRO A 104 -2.86 -4.07 11.19
CA PRO A 104 -1.47 -3.64 11.16
C PRO A 104 -1.25 -2.35 11.97
N ALA A 105 -0.19 -2.30 12.78
CA ALA A 105 0.08 -1.15 13.64
C ALA A 105 0.21 0.16 12.84
N ALA A 106 0.77 0.09 11.63
CA ALA A 106 0.90 1.23 10.72
C ALA A 106 -0.44 1.89 10.32
N LEU A 107 -1.58 1.22 10.51
CA LEU A 107 -2.91 1.81 10.29
C LEU A 107 -3.41 2.64 11.49
N LEU A 108 -2.73 2.56 12.63
CA LEU A 108 -3.17 3.20 13.86
C LEU A 108 -2.38 4.50 14.08
N ALA A 109 -3.08 5.61 14.32
CA ALA A 109 -2.45 6.89 14.61
C ALA A 109 -1.46 6.81 15.80
N GLN A 110 -1.78 5.98 16.80
CA GLN A 110 -0.94 5.75 17.97
C GLN A 110 0.46 5.19 17.62
N TYR A 111 0.56 4.37 16.58
CA TYR A 111 1.84 3.83 16.13
C TYR A 111 2.74 4.95 15.62
N TRP A 112 2.22 5.80 14.74
CA TRP A 112 2.99 6.93 14.19
C TRP A 112 3.34 7.97 15.26
N HIS A 113 2.43 8.24 16.18
CA HIS A 113 2.73 9.10 17.33
C HIS A 113 3.93 8.56 18.13
N ALA A 114 3.97 7.25 18.40
CA ALA A 114 5.11 6.62 19.07
C ALA A 114 6.41 6.71 18.24
N GLN A 115 6.35 6.50 16.91
CA GLN A 115 7.51 6.66 16.02
C GLN A 115 8.05 8.10 16.01
N PHE A 116 7.18 9.12 16.00
CA PHE A 116 7.63 10.51 16.06
C PHE A 116 8.29 10.84 17.39
N LEU A 117 7.76 10.33 18.50
CA LEU A 117 8.36 10.53 19.83
C LEU A 117 9.73 9.86 19.94
N SER A 118 9.90 8.65 19.42
CA SER A 118 11.19 7.95 19.47
C SER A 118 12.28 8.67 18.68
N VAL A 119 11.96 9.17 17.48
CA VAL A 119 12.87 9.98 16.67
C VAL A 119 13.20 11.30 17.36
N ARG A 120 12.23 11.96 17.98
CA ARG A 120 12.48 13.20 18.73
C ARG A 120 13.46 12.99 19.90
N GLN A 121 13.30 11.89 20.64
CA GLN A 121 14.16 11.56 21.78
C GLN A 121 15.60 11.21 21.34
N SER A 122 15.76 10.50 20.22
CA SER A 122 17.10 10.16 19.71
C SER A 122 17.87 11.41 19.28
N LEU A 123 17.22 12.36 18.60
CA LEU A 123 17.82 13.63 18.19
C LEU A 123 18.26 14.48 19.40
N GLN A 124 17.45 14.51 20.47
CA GLN A 124 17.81 15.22 21.70
C GLN A 124 19.01 14.58 22.40
N SER A 125 19.09 13.26 22.40
CA SER A 125 20.19 12.51 23.04
C SER A 125 21.52 12.66 22.27
N SER A 126 21.48 12.70 20.94
CA SER A 126 22.68 12.94 20.11
C SER A 126 23.23 14.37 20.25
N SER A 127 22.39 15.37 20.50
CA SER A 127 22.82 16.76 20.68
C SER A 127 23.55 17.06 21.99
N VAL A 128 23.56 16.11 22.94
CA VAL A 128 24.23 16.22 24.24
C VAL A 128 25.66 15.64 24.21
N ILE A 129 26.01 14.83 23.21
CA ILE A 129 27.31 14.15 23.13
C ILE A 129 28.35 14.98 22.34
N ASP A 130 27.93 15.98 21.57
CA ASP A 130 28.80 16.89 20.79
C ASP A 130 29.15 18.21 21.53
N ARG A 131 29.16 18.22 22.86
CA ARG A 131 29.63 19.35 23.69
C ARG A 131 30.59 18.88 24.76
#